data_AF-A0A954IKK0-F1
#
_entry.id   AF-A0A954IKK0-F1
#
_cell.length_a   1.000
_cell.length_b   1.000
_cell.length_c   1.000
_cell.angle_alpha   90.00
_cell.angle_beta   90.00
_cell.angle_gamma   90.00
#
_symmetry.space_group_name_H-M   'P 1'
#
loop_
_entity.id
_entity.type
_entity.pdbx_description
1 polymer ?
#
loop_
_entity_poly.entity_id
_entity_poly.type
_entity_poly.pdbx_seq_one_letter_code
_entity_poly.pdbx_strand_id
1 'polypeptide(L)'
;MMASINNSQLTCPVLQAASEHVLLGHGSGGTLSADLLQRVFLPALGNELLNQLEDQATIRFDQAVERLAFTTDSFVVRPLFFPGGDIGKLAVHGTVNDLAVGGARPLYLAAAFILEEGLAFDDLRRIVA
;
A
#
# COMPACT_ATOMS: atom_id res chain seq x y z
N MET A 1 -12.40 -21.52 -47.92
CA MET A 1 -11.32 -22.17 -47.15
C MET A 1 -11.23 -21.44 -45.81
N MET A 2 -11.95 -21.88 -44.78
CA MET A 2 -11.84 -21.33 -43.43
C MET A 2 -10.70 -22.03 -42.72
N ALA A 3 -9.65 -21.29 -42.35
CA ALA A 3 -8.58 -21.80 -41.51
C ALA A 3 -9.14 -22.03 -40.09
N SER A 4 -9.20 -23.28 -39.67
CA SER A 4 -9.54 -23.66 -38.30
C SER A 4 -8.41 -23.21 -37.38
N ILE A 5 -8.68 -22.29 -36.46
CA ILE A 5 -7.72 -21.85 -35.43
C ILE A 5 -7.73 -22.91 -34.33
N ASN A 6 -6.59 -23.58 -34.15
CA ASN A 6 -6.43 -24.63 -33.16
C ASN A 6 -6.17 -24.00 -31.79
N ASN A 7 -7.21 -23.88 -30.95
CA ASN A 7 -7.14 -23.25 -29.62
C ASN A 7 -6.26 -23.99 -28.60
N SER A 8 -5.74 -25.17 -28.94
CA SER A 8 -4.90 -26.02 -28.08
C SER A 8 -3.47 -25.51 -27.87
N GLN A 9 -3.07 -24.42 -28.52
CA GLN A 9 -1.75 -23.79 -28.37
C GLN A 9 -1.77 -22.40 -27.72
N LEU A 10 -2.94 -21.93 -27.27
CA LEU A 10 -3.07 -20.69 -26.51
C LEU A 10 -2.68 -20.95 -25.05
N THR A 11 -1.38 -21.09 -24.80
CA THR A 11 -0.83 -21.06 -23.45
C THR A 11 -0.49 -19.62 -23.12
N CYS A 12 -1.12 -19.07 -22.08
CA CYS A 12 -0.69 -17.81 -21.51
C CYS A 12 0.75 -18.00 -21.00
N PRO A 13 1.74 -17.24 -21.47
CA PRO A 13 3.09 -17.37 -20.96
C PRO A 13 3.07 -17.10 -19.46
N VAL A 14 3.60 -18.04 -18.68
CA VAL A 14 3.83 -17.83 -17.25
C VAL A 14 4.78 -16.64 -17.12
N LEU A 15 4.33 -15.59 -16.43
CA LEU A 15 5.18 -14.46 -16.06
C LEU A 15 6.32 -14.99 -15.19
N GLN A 16 7.51 -15.14 -15.76
CA GLN A 16 8.69 -15.59 -15.03
C GLN A 16 9.72 -14.47 -14.91
N ALA A 17 9.67 -13.79 -13.77
CA ALA A 17 10.77 -13.48 -12.86
C ALA A 17 10.15 -12.72 -11.67
N ALA A 18 10.38 -13.20 -10.44
CA ALA A 18 10.09 -12.41 -9.25
C ALA A 18 11.04 -11.20 -9.26
N SER A 19 10.58 -10.06 -9.72
CA SER A 19 11.35 -8.82 -9.64
C SER A 19 11.51 -8.45 -8.16
N GLU A 20 12.73 -8.12 -7.75
CA GLU A 20 13.02 -7.51 -6.43
C GLU A 20 12.94 -5.98 -6.47
N HIS A 21 12.40 -5.42 -7.55
CA HIS A 21 12.14 -4.00 -7.73
C HIS A 21 10.69 -3.75 -8.17
N VAL A 22 10.16 -2.59 -7.80
CA VAL A 22 8.89 -2.08 -8.30
C VAL A 22 8.96 -1.90 -9.80
N LEU A 23 8.15 -2.65 -10.53
CA LEU A 23 7.82 -2.45 -11.94
C LEU A 23 6.55 -1.62 -12.10
N LEU A 24 6.38 -0.93 -13.24
CA LEU A 24 5.12 -0.25 -13.60
C LEU A 24 3.90 -1.18 -13.48
N GLY A 25 4.08 -2.47 -13.78
CA GLY A 25 3.03 -3.48 -13.64
C GLY A 25 2.45 -3.62 -12.23
N HIS A 26 3.21 -3.30 -11.16
CA HIS A 26 2.66 -3.34 -9.80
C HIS A 26 1.68 -2.20 -9.51
N GLY A 27 1.57 -1.18 -10.37
CA GLY A 27 0.57 -0.12 -10.29
C GLY A 27 -0.65 -0.33 -11.21
N SER A 28 -0.75 -1.48 -11.90
CA SER A 28 -1.76 -1.72 -12.95
C SER A 28 -3.13 -2.21 -12.46
N GLY A 29 -3.23 -2.62 -11.20
CA GLY A 29 -4.43 -3.28 -10.64
C GLY A 29 -4.56 -4.77 -10.96
N GLY A 30 -3.59 -5.38 -11.66
CA GLY A 30 -3.61 -6.79 -12.03
C GLY A 30 -2.84 -7.71 -11.07
N THR A 31 -2.39 -8.85 -11.59
CA THR A 31 -1.66 -9.88 -10.83
C THR A 31 -0.42 -9.34 -10.12
N LEU A 32 0.34 -8.43 -10.76
CA LEU A 32 1.52 -7.83 -10.14
C LEU A 32 1.13 -6.88 -9.01
N SER A 33 0.05 -6.12 -9.12
CA SER A 33 -0.44 -5.30 -7.99
C SER A 33 -0.83 -6.16 -6.79
N ALA A 34 -1.50 -7.29 -7.04
CA ALA A 34 -1.82 -8.25 -6.00
C ALA A 34 -0.55 -8.87 -5.39
N ASP A 35 0.48 -9.19 -6.19
CA ASP A 35 1.77 -9.69 -5.70
C ASP A 35 2.45 -8.70 -4.75
N LEU A 36 2.48 -7.40 -5.11
CA LEU A 36 3.04 -6.36 -4.26
C LEU A 36 2.30 -6.23 -2.93
N LEU A 37 0.97 -6.26 -2.96
CA LEU A 37 0.14 -6.25 -1.75
C LEU A 37 0.46 -7.44 -0.84
N GLN A 38 0.49 -8.65 -1.41
CA GLN A 38 0.72 -9.88 -0.65
C GLN A 38 2.15 -10.00 -0.09
N ARG A 39 3.16 -9.54 -0.83
CA ARG A 39 4.57 -9.70 -0.45
C ARG A 39 5.11 -8.59 0.45
N VAL A 40 4.51 -7.39 0.41
CA VAL A 40 5.06 -6.21 1.07
C VAL A 40 4.07 -5.58 2.04
N PHE A 41 2.88 -5.21 1.59
CA PHE A 41 1.96 -4.41 2.40
C PHE A 41 1.20 -5.23 3.45
N LEU A 42 0.60 -6.36 3.07
CA LEU A 42 -0.18 -7.18 4.01
C LEU A 42 0.66 -7.80 5.14
N PRO A 43 1.91 -8.27 4.91
CA PRO A 43 2.74 -8.77 6.00
C PRO A 43 3.06 -7.72 7.07
N ALA A 44 3.16 -6.44 6.70
CA ALA A 44 3.53 -5.36 7.61
C ALA A 44 2.32 -4.63 8.21
N LEU A 45 1.29 -4.38 7.41
CA LEU A 45 0.15 -3.51 7.76
C LEU A 45 -1.17 -4.28 7.95
N GLY A 46 -1.16 -5.59 7.68
CA GLY A 46 -2.34 -6.45 7.69
C GLY A 46 -3.06 -6.46 9.04
N ASN A 47 -4.38 -6.32 9.00
CA ASN A 47 -5.28 -6.34 10.15
C ASN A 47 -6.68 -6.73 9.70
N GLU A 48 -7.62 -6.91 10.63
CA GLU A 48 -9.00 -7.36 10.32
C GLU A 48 -9.73 -6.48 9.30
N LEU A 49 -9.42 -5.18 9.24
CA LEU A 49 -10.01 -4.26 8.26
C LEU A 49 -9.30 -4.38 6.90
N LEU A 50 -7.96 -4.27 6.89
CA LEU A 50 -7.19 -4.26 5.64
C LEU A 50 -7.22 -5.62 4.91
N ASN A 51 -7.26 -6.73 5.65
CA ASN A 51 -7.24 -8.08 5.10
C ASN A 51 -8.53 -8.47 4.37
N GLN A 52 -9.58 -7.64 4.44
CA GLN A 52 -10.81 -7.85 3.68
C GLN A 52 -10.58 -7.58 2.18
N LEU A 53 -9.60 -6.73 1.84
CA LEU A 53 -9.24 -6.38 0.46
C LEU A 53 -10.45 -5.90 -0.38
N GLU A 54 -11.40 -5.26 0.29
CA GLU A 54 -12.53 -4.57 -0.35
C GLU A 54 -12.09 -3.19 -0.86
N ASP A 55 -12.94 -2.57 -1.69
CA ASP A 55 -12.69 -1.22 -2.24
C ASP A 55 -12.69 -0.13 -1.16
N GLN A 56 -13.17 -0.43 0.05
CA GLN A 56 -13.18 0.47 1.20
C GLN A 56 -13.07 -0.27 2.53
N ALA A 57 -12.55 0.40 3.56
CA ALA A 57 -12.68 -0.05 4.94
C ALA A 57 -14.01 0.45 5.54
N THR A 58 -14.78 -0.45 6.16
CA THR A 58 -16.00 -0.08 6.89
C THR A 58 -15.74 0.03 8.39
N ILE A 59 -15.84 1.24 8.93
CA ILE A 59 -15.61 1.52 10.35
C ILE A 59 -16.95 1.82 11.02
N ARG A 60 -17.25 1.13 12.13
CA ARG A 60 -18.44 1.38 12.95
C ARG A 60 -18.01 2.09 14.23
N PHE A 61 -18.61 3.25 14.48
CA PHE A 61 -18.45 3.97 15.73
C PHE A 61 -19.60 3.65 16.67
N ASP A 62 -19.34 3.66 17.97
CA ASP A 62 -20.42 3.61 18.95
C ASP A 62 -21.25 4.91 18.90
N GLN A 63 -22.45 4.88 19.51
CA GLN A 63 -23.32 6.05 19.57
C GLN A 63 -22.77 7.16 20.50
N ALA A 64 -21.68 6.90 21.23
CA ALA A 64 -21.04 7.85 22.14
C ALA A 64 -19.92 8.66 21.47
N VAL A 65 -19.52 8.35 20.23
CA VAL A 65 -18.61 9.19 19.44
C VAL A 65 -19.33 10.47 19.01
N GLU A 66 -19.11 11.55 19.77
CA GLU A 66 -19.69 12.87 19.48
C GLU A 66 -18.96 13.62 18.35
N ARG A 67 -17.66 13.37 18.17
CA ARG A 67 -16.81 14.08 17.22
C ARG A 67 -15.75 13.18 16.59
N LEU A 68 -15.66 13.22 15.27
CA LEU A 68 -14.58 12.61 14.48
C LEU A 68 -13.62 13.72 14.02
N ALA A 69 -12.32 13.51 14.25
CA ALA A 69 -11.27 14.33 13.66
C ALA A 69 -10.65 13.57 12.48
N PHE A 70 -10.37 14.30 11.40
CA PHE A 70 -9.80 13.75 10.17
C PHE A 70 -8.72 14.69 9.66
N THR A 71 -7.57 14.13 9.29
CA THR A 71 -6.46 14.84 8.63
C THR A 71 -5.85 13.94 7.57
N THR A 72 -5.13 14.54 6.62
CA THR A 72 -4.36 13.83 5.60
C THR A 72 -3.16 14.67 5.21
N ASP A 73 -2.03 14.02 4.96
CA ASP A 73 -0.79 14.66 4.55
C ASP A 73 -0.10 13.84 3.47
N SER A 74 0.71 14.53 2.68
CA SER A 74 1.61 13.91 1.70
C SER A 74 3.07 14.16 2.11
N PHE A 75 3.88 13.11 2.05
CA PHE A 75 5.27 13.14 2.48
C PHE A 75 6.20 12.88 1.29
N VAL A 76 7.12 13.81 1.04
CA VAL A 76 8.01 13.80 -0.14
C VAL A 76 9.48 14.03 0.23
N VAL A 77 9.86 13.68 1.46
CA VAL A 77 11.21 13.94 2.01
C VAL A 77 12.30 13.21 1.21
N ARG A 78 13.47 13.86 1.08
CA ARG A 78 14.69 13.26 0.54
C ARG A 78 15.88 13.56 1.46
N PRO A 79 16.77 12.58 1.74
CA PRO A 79 16.68 11.16 1.36
C PRO A 79 15.50 10.42 2.02
N LEU A 80 15.10 9.25 1.49
CA LEU A 80 14.01 8.44 2.08
C LEU A 80 14.36 7.93 3.49
N PHE A 81 15.66 7.72 3.75
CA PHE A 81 16.22 7.34 5.04
C PHE A 81 17.18 8.43 5.50
N PHE A 82 17.04 8.91 6.73
CA PHE A 82 17.82 10.01 7.28
C PHE A 82 18.19 9.76 8.75
N PRO A 83 19.17 10.48 9.32
CA PRO A 83 19.50 10.35 10.73
C PRO A 83 18.25 10.60 11.59
N GLY A 84 17.83 9.60 12.37
CA GLY A 84 16.67 9.68 13.25
C GLY A 84 15.35 9.14 12.67
N GLY A 85 15.28 8.74 11.40
CA GLY A 85 14.05 8.18 10.86
C GLY A 85 14.08 7.88 9.36
N ASP A 86 12.88 7.71 8.82
CA ASP A 86 12.61 7.45 7.42
C ASP A 86 11.26 8.05 7.04
N ILE A 87 10.96 8.05 5.75
CA ILE A 87 9.71 8.57 5.20
C ILE A 87 8.47 7.87 5.79
N GLY A 88 8.54 6.58 6.12
CA GLY A 88 7.43 5.81 6.69
C GLY A 88 7.10 6.28 8.10
N LYS A 89 8.12 6.37 8.97
CA LYS A 89 7.98 6.95 10.32
C LYS A 89 7.50 8.39 10.28
N LEU A 90 8.03 9.19 9.37
CA LEU A 90 7.60 10.58 9.21
C LEU A 90 6.12 10.64 8.83
N ALA A 91 5.68 9.79 7.91
CA ALA A 91 4.29 9.76 7.46
C ALA A 91 3.33 9.39 8.60
N VAL A 92 3.64 8.33 9.35
CA VAL A 92 2.81 7.91 10.49
C VAL A 92 2.82 8.96 11.59
N HIS A 93 4.00 9.40 12.05
CA HIS A 93 4.10 10.35 13.15
C HIS A 93 3.50 11.71 12.80
N GLY A 94 3.68 12.21 11.57
CA GLY A 94 3.12 13.47 11.12
C GLY A 94 1.59 13.47 11.23
N THR A 95 0.94 12.51 10.58
CA THR A 95 -0.53 12.39 10.59
C THR A 95 -1.08 12.10 11.99
N VAL A 96 -0.39 11.29 12.80
CA VAL A 96 -0.77 11.01 14.20
C VAL A 96 -0.67 12.28 15.06
N ASN A 97 0.38 13.07 14.88
CA ASN A 97 0.60 14.30 15.65
C ASN A 97 -0.46 15.35 15.34
N ASP A 98 -0.87 15.52 14.08
CA ASP A 98 -1.94 16.45 13.69
C ASP A 98 -3.25 16.16 14.43
N LEU A 99 -3.63 14.88 14.52
CA LEU A 99 -4.80 14.45 15.29
C LEU A 99 -4.60 14.69 16.79
N ALA A 100 -3.44 14.33 17.32
CA ALA A 100 -3.14 14.45 18.75
C ALA A 100 -3.12 15.90 19.24
N VAL A 101 -2.54 16.82 18.46
CA VAL A 101 -2.51 18.26 18.75
C VAL A 101 -3.92 18.86 18.79
N GLY A 102 -4.83 18.36 17.95
CA GLY A 102 -6.27 18.70 17.98
C GLY A 102 -7.06 18.09 19.16
N GLY A 103 -6.38 17.34 20.04
CA GLY A 103 -6.98 16.63 21.18
C GLY A 103 -7.78 15.39 20.79
N ALA A 104 -7.61 14.87 19.57
CA ALA A 104 -8.24 13.62 19.17
C ALA A 104 -7.37 12.42 19.58
N ARG A 105 -8.01 11.27 19.81
CA ARG A 105 -7.31 9.99 19.89
C ARG A 105 -7.23 9.40 18.47
N PRO A 106 -6.04 9.21 17.90
CA PRO A 106 -5.88 8.53 16.61
C PRO A 106 -6.34 7.07 16.72
N LEU A 107 -7.14 6.61 15.75
CA LEU A 107 -7.71 5.26 15.74
C LEU A 107 -7.33 4.47 14.49
N TYR A 108 -7.35 5.12 13.34
CA TYR A 108 -7.12 4.51 12.03
C TYR A 108 -6.26 5.43 11.17
N LEU A 109 -5.51 4.84 10.25
CA LEU A 109 -4.74 5.54 9.23
C LEU A 109 -5.05 4.93 7.86
N ALA A 110 -5.20 5.79 6.86
CA ALA A 110 -5.13 5.39 5.47
C ALA A 110 -3.72 5.70 4.96
N ALA A 111 -3.15 4.83 4.12
CA ALA A 111 -1.83 5.03 3.54
C ALA A 111 -1.91 4.90 2.02
N ALA A 112 -1.34 5.87 1.32
CA ALA A 112 -1.22 5.87 -0.13
C ALA A 112 0.26 5.94 -0.52
N PHE A 113 0.67 5.04 -1.42
CA PHE A 113 2.06 4.94 -1.86
C PHE A 113 2.13 5.27 -3.35
N ILE A 114 2.94 6.28 -3.70
CA ILE A 114 3.31 6.59 -5.08
C ILE A 114 4.75 6.11 -5.25
N LEU A 115 4.91 5.03 -6.00
CA LEU A 115 6.18 4.32 -6.13
C LEU A 115 6.78 4.55 -7.52
N GLU A 116 8.08 4.84 -7.55
CA GLU A 116 8.86 4.94 -8.78
C GLU A 116 9.25 3.53 -9.27
N GLU A 117 9.19 3.30 -10.59
CA GLU A 117 9.72 2.08 -11.18
C GLU A 117 11.24 1.99 -10.92
N GLY A 118 11.71 0.81 -10.49
CA GLY A 118 13.08 0.58 -10.07
C GLY A 118 13.32 0.73 -8.57
N LEU A 119 12.34 1.13 -7.76
CA LEU A 119 12.49 1.13 -6.29
C LEU A 119 12.70 -0.30 -5.78
N ALA A 120 13.73 -0.51 -4.96
CA ALA A 120 14.01 -1.83 -4.36
C ALA A 120 12.91 -2.24 -3.38
N PHE A 121 12.47 -3.51 -3.46
CA PHE A 121 11.51 -4.06 -2.51
C PHE A 121 12.03 -4.07 -1.08
N ASP A 122 13.33 -4.23 -0.87
CA ASP A 122 13.92 -4.18 0.47
C ASP A 122 13.79 -2.80 1.10
N ASP A 123 13.98 -1.73 0.32
CA ASP A 123 13.77 -0.38 0.82
C ASP A 123 12.28 -0.12 1.10
N LEU A 124 11.39 -0.58 0.22
CA LEU A 124 9.96 -0.46 0.46
C LEU A 124 9.52 -1.24 1.71
N ARG A 125 10.01 -2.48 1.90
CA ARG A 125 9.78 -3.30 3.11
C ARG A 125 10.24 -2.57 4.37
N ARG A 126 11.39 -1.91 4.33
CA ARG A 126 11.89 -1.10 5.46
C ARG A 126 11.02 0.11 5.75
N ILE A 127 10.43 0.73 4.73
CA ILE A 127 9.54 1.89 4.88
C ILE A 127 8.18 1.50 5.48
N VAL A 128 7.65 0.32 5.16
CA VAL A 128 6.34 -0.14 5.66
C VAL A 128 6.38 -0.87 7.01
N ALA A 129 7.58 -1.17 7.53
CA ALA A 129 7.80 -1.97 8.74
C ALA A 129 7.60 -1.21 10.07
#